data_AF-A0A1E5SS23-F1
#
_entry.id   AF-A0A1E5SS23-F1
#
_cell.length_a   1.000
_cell.length_b   1.000
_cell.length_c   1.000
_cell.angle_alpha   90.00
_cell.angle_beta   90.00
_cell.angle_gamma   90.00
#
_symmetry.space_group_name_H-M   'P 1'
#
loop_
_entity.id
_entity.type
_entity.pdbx_description
1 polymer ?
#
loop_
_entity_poly.entity_id
_entity_poly.type
_entity_poly.pdbx_seq_one_letter_code
_entity_poly.pdbx_strand_id
1 'polypeptide(L)'
;MKSTKYLKYAVGEIFLVVIGILIALSINNWNTKNQFSKWEKQYLIDLENELSANLEQLQEVDSIQSLVGESLERTIAVLENDPENINELNLNYQIVQSQNPTFFPTSGVYETSLASGKIEEIKNNKLKYEIMNLYNRYFERTMYNGEVLDGVVEKIDWDILIYWDSRTQKFKPLKKAYGSELIKLMNYHLEQNQVYTQIVKTNITKLIELKSSVDQELNNT
;
A
#
# COMPACT_ATOMS: atom_id res chain seq x y z
N MET A 1 -11.86 -7.75 78.82
CA MET A 1 -11.50 -8.13 77.44
C MET A 1 -12.70 -7.94 76.51
N LYS A 2 -12.85 -6.75 75.89
CA LYS A 2 -13.88 -6.49 74.85
C LYS A 2 -13.27 -6.04 73.51
N SER A 3 -12.01 -5.57 73.51
CA SER A 3 -11.31 -5.02 72.33
C SER A 3 -11.01 -6.06 71.24
N THR A 4 -10.63 -7.29 71.60
CA THR A 4 -10.23 -8.33 70.63
C THR A 4 -11.39 -8.86 69.78
N LYS A 5 -12.63 -8.71 70.25
CA LYS A 5 -13.82 -9.19 69.51
C LYS A 5 -14.17 -8.23 68.37
N TYR A 6 -14.18 -6.92 68.65
CA TYR A 6 -14.42 -5.88 67.64
C TYR A 6 -13.34 -5.84 66.56
N LEU A 7 -12.07 -6.08 66.92
CA LEU A 7 -10.96 -6.08 65.97
C LEU A 7 -11.07 -7.24 64.96
N LYS A 8 -11.53 -8.42 65.38
CA LYS A 8 -11.80 -9.55 64.48
C LYS A 8 -12.95 -9.28 63.52
N TYR A 9 -14.02 -8.62 63.99
CA TYR A 9 -15.16 -8.27 63.13
C TYR A 9 -14.78 -7.20 62.10
N ALA A 10 -14.06 -6.15 62.50
CA ALA A 10 -13.61 -5.10 61.59
C ALA A 10 -12.64 -5.64 60.51
N VAL A 11 -11.74 -6.56 60.87
CA VAL A 11 -10.86 -7.23 59.89
C VAL A 11 -11.67 -8.07 58.92
N GLY A 12 -12.67 -8.84 59.39
CA GLY A 12 -13.54 -9.63 58.51
C GLY A 12 -14.33 -8.78 57.52
N GLU A 13 -14.82 -7.62 57.94
CA GLU A 13 -15.53 -6.66 57.09
C GLU A 13 -14.62 -6.07 56.01
N ILE A 14 -13.39 -5.66 56.36
CA ILE A 14 -12.39 -5.18 55.39
C ILE A 14 -12.06 -6.27 54.38
N PHE A 15 -11.85 -7.52 54.82
CA PHE A 15 -11.59 -8.65 53.92
C PHE A 15 -12.75 -8.89 52.95
N LEU A 16 -14.00 -8.84 53.42
CA LEU A 16 -15.18 -8.99 52.56
C LEU A 16 -15.29 -7.85 51.53
N VAL A 17 -15.03 -6.62 51.93
CA VAL A 17 -15.01 -5.46 51.02
C VAL A 17 -13.91 -5.61 49.97
N VAL A 18 -12.70 -6.03 50.36
CA VAL A 18 -11.58 -6.25 49.43
C VAL A 18 -11.92 -7.36 48.43
N ILE A 19 -12.48 -8.48 48.87
CA ILE A 19 -12.93 -9.56 47.97
C ILE A 19 -14.01 -9.05 47.01
N GLY A 20 -14.97 -8.26 47.49
CA GLY A 20 -15.99 -7.64 46.64
C GLY A 20 -15.41 -6.76 45.54
N ILE A 21 -14.44 -5.90 45.89
CA ILE A 21 -13.74 -5.04 44.93
C ILE A 21 -12.95 -5.88 43.91
N LEU A 22 -12.23 -6.91 44.36
CA LEU A 22 -11.45 -7.78 43.47
C LEU A 22 -12.33 -8.56 42.49
N ILE A 23 -13.49 -9.05 42.93
CA ILE A 23 -14.45 -9.73 42.05
C ILE A 23 -15.02 -8.73 41.03
N ALA A 24 -15.41 -7.53 41.48
CA ALA A 24 -15.92 -6.50 40.59
C ALA A 24 -14.89 -6.10 39.51
N LEU A 25 -13.64 -5.88 39.90
CA LEU A 25 -12.53 -5.63 38.99
C LEU A 25 -12.29 -6.80 38.02
N SER A 26 -12.39 -8.04 38.51
CA SER A 26 -12.20 -9.24 37.68
C SER A 26 -13.28 -9.37 36.61
N ILE A 27 -14.55 -9.14 36.96
CA ILE A 27 -15.67 -9.15 36.01
C ILE A 27 -15.51 -8.04 34.97
N ASN A 28 -15.13 -6.83 35.41
CA ASN A 28 -14.89 -5.71 34.50
C ASN A 28 -13.77 -6.00 33.51
N ASN A 29 -12.65 -6.58 33.99
CA ASN A 29 -11.53 -6.97 33.15
C ASN A 29 -11.91 -8.06 32.14
N TRP A 30 -12.72 -9.05 32.54
CA TRP A 30 -13.20 -10.10 31.64
C TRP A 30 -14.12 -9.54 30.56
N ASN A 31 -15.08 -8.68 30.92
CA ASN A 31 -15.97 -8.04 29.95
C ASN A 31 -15.18 -7.18 28.94
N THR A 32 -14.20 -6.41 29.43
CA THR A 32 -13.32 -5.60 28.57
C THR A 32 -12.53 -6.47 27.58
N LYS A 33 -11.93 -7.57 28.04
CA LYS A 33 -11.21 -8.52 27.17
C LYS A 33 -12.11 -9.15 26.10
N ASN A 34 -13.35 -9.47 26.46
CA ASN A 34 -14.33 -10.02 25.50
C ASN A 34 -14.73 -8.98 24.45
N GLN A 35 -14.98 -7.73 24.85
CA GLN A 35 -15.29 -6.65 23.91
C GLN A 35 -14.12 -6.39 22.97
N PHE A 36 -12.89 -6.36 23.49
CA PHE A 36 -11.70 -6.20 22.67
C PHE A 36 -11.54 -7.34 21.66
N SER A 37 -11.71 -8.59 22.09
CA SER A 37 -11.55 -9.75 21.19
C SER A 37 -12.58 -9.75 20.06
N LYS A 38 -13.80 -9.26 20.30
CA LYS A 38 -14.81 -9.04 19.24
C LYS A 38 -14.40 -7.93 18.28
N TRP A 39 -13.87 -6.83 18.81
CA TRP A 39 -13.34 -5.74 17.99
C TRP A 39 -12.17 -6.21 17.12
N GLU A 40 -11.20 -6.93 17.69
CA GLU A 40 -10.01 -7.44 17.00
C GLU A 40 -10.42 -8.35 15.84
N LYS A 41 -11.37 -9.27 16.05
CA LYS A 41 -11.91 -10.13 14.99
C LYS A 41 -12.58 -9.34 13.86
N GLN A 42 -13.41 -8.35 14.21
CA GLN A 42 -14.06 -7.51 13.20
C GLN A 42 -13.03 -6.66 12.43
N TYR A 43 -12.06 -6.09 13.14
CA TYR A 43 -10.97 -5.33 12.54
C TYR A 43 -10.18 -6.17 11.53
N LEU A 44 -9.83 -7.41 11.86
CA LEU A 44 -9.11 -8.30 10.94
C LEU A 44 -9.93 -8.67 9.70
N ILE A 45 -11.25 -8.83 9.82
CA ILE A 45 -12.15 -9.03 8.67
C ILE A 45 -12.18 -7.79 7.79
N ASP A 46 -12.36 -6.61 8.38
CA ASP A 46 -12.40 -5.35 7.63
C ASP A 46 -11.05 -5.07 6.95
N LEU A 47 -9.95 -5.37 7.65
CA LEU A 47 -8.59 -5.26 7.14
C LEU A 47 -8.35 -6.22 5.97
N GLU A 48 -8.83 -7.47 6.04
CA GLU A 48 -8.71 -8.42 4.93
C GLU A 48 -9.33 -7.88 3.64
N ASN A 49 -10.52 -7.27 3.74
CA ASN A 49 -11.20 -6.63 2.61
C ASN A 49 -10.40 -5.43 2.06
N GLU A 50 -9.86 -4.58 2.95
CA GLU A 50 -9.00 -3.46 2.56
C GLU A 50 -7.72 -3.94 1.85
N LEU A 51 -7.08 -4.98 2.37
CA LEU A 51 -5.91 -5.61 1.73
C LEU A 51 -6.27 -6.22 0.37
N SER A 52 -7.44 -6.83 0.21
CA SER A 52 -7.92 -7.35 -1.08
C SER A 52 -8.05 -6.24 -2.12
N ALA A 53 -8.68 -5.12 -1.77
CA ALA A 53 -8.83 -3.98 -2.68
C ALA A 53 -7.46 -3.39 -3.08
N ASN A 54 -6.54 -3.26 -2.12
CA ASN A 54 -5.18 -2.78 -2.39
C ASN A 54 -4.37 -3.75 -3.28
N LEU A 55 -4.58 -5.06 -3.14
CA LEU A 55 -3.93 -6.07 -3.98
C LEU A 55 -4.40 -5.95 -5.44
N GLU A 56 -5.71 -5.83 -5.64
CA GLU A 56 -6.30 -5.66 -6.97
C GLU A 56 -5.72 -4.42 -7.66
N GLN A 57 -5.68 -3.28 -6.95
CA GLN A 57 -5.09 -2.04 -7.47
C GLN A 57 -3.60 -2.21 -7.81
N LEU A 58 -2.80 -2.80 -6.92
CA LEU A 58 -1.37 -3.02 -7.21
C LEU A 58 -1.15 -3.93 -8.41
N GLN A 59 -1.98 -4.96 -8.60
CA GLN A 59 -1.90 -5.87 -9.74
C GLN A 59 -2.28 -5.17 -11.05
N GLU A 60 -3.29 -4.30 -11.03
CA GLU A 60 -3.65 -3.46 -12.17
C GLU A 60 -2.50 -2.51 -12.54
N VAL A 61 -1.94 -1.83 -11.53
CA VAL A 61 -0.77 -0.94 -11.70
C VAL A 61 0.42 -1.71 -12.28
N ASP A 62 0.75 -2.90 -11.76
CA ASP A 62 1.86 -3.72 -12.25
C ASP A 62 1.69 -4.12 -13.71
N SER A 63 0.48 -4.57 -14.07
CA SER A 63 0.14 -5.00 -15.42
C SER A 63 0.33 -3.86 -16.43
N ILE A 64 -0.25 -2.69 -16.13
CA ILE A 64 -0.20 -1.55 -17.03
C ILE A 64 1.21 -0.97 -17.11
N GLN A 65 1.88 -0.77 -15.97
CA GLN A 65 3.22 -0.18 -15.95
C GLN A 65 4.27 -1.12 -16.56
N SER A 66 4.13 -2.44 -16.43
CA SER A 66 4.99 -3.38 -17.14
C SER A 66 4.82 -3.27 -18.67
N LEU A 67 3.57 -3.13 -19.15
CA LEU A 67 3.29 -2.92 -20.57
C LEU A 67 3.85 -1.58 -21.10
N VAL A 68 3.78 -0.52 -20.29
CA VAL A 68 4.40 0.78 -20.59
C VAL A 68 5.92 0.63 -20.70
N GLY A 69 6.56 -0.07 -19.76
CA GLY A 69 8.00 -0.36 -19.80
C GLY A 69 8.42 -1.09 -21.07
N GLU A 70 7.72 -2.16 -21.45
CA GLU A 70 7.98 -2.87 -22.71
C GLU A 70 7.82 -1.97 -23.94
N SER A 71 6.82 -1.09 -23.93
CA SER A 71 6.54 -0.18 -25.04
C SER A 71 7.59 0.93 -25.14
N LEU A 72 8.12 1.39 -24.00
CA LEU A 72 9.26 2.32 -23.95
C LEU A 72 10.53 1.66 -24.51
N GLU A 73 10.84 0.42 -24.11
CA GLU A 73 11.98 -0.34 -24.65
C GLU A 73 11.89 -0.49 -26.17
N ARG A 74 10.72 -0.86 -26.69
CA ARG A 74 10.48 -0.96 -28.14
C ARG A 74 10.61 0.39 -28.83
N THR A 75 10.06 1.46 -28.24
CA THR A 75 10.17 2.82 -28.79
C THR A 75 11.64 3.25 -28.89
N ILE A 76 12.43 3.03 -27.85
CA ILE A 76 13.87 3.34 -27.82
C ILE A 76 14.61 2.53 -28.90
N ALA A 77 14.35 1.22 -28.98
CA ALA A 77 14.98 0.36 -29.97
C ALA A 77 14.70 0.81 -31.42
N VAL A 78 13.47 1.24 -31.72
CA VAL A 78 13.13 1.76 -33.05
C VAL A 78 13.83 3.10 -33.30
N LEU A 79 13.87 4.01 -32.31
CA LEU A 79 14.57 5.29 -32.44
C LEU A 79 16.07 5.13 -32.71
N GLU A 80 16.70 4.09 -32.15
CA GLU A 80 18.13 3.82 -32.30
C GLU A 80 18.47 3.12 -33.62
N ASN A 81 17.63 2.18 -34.05
CA ASN A 81 17.96 1.27 -35.16
C ASN A 81 17.24 1.59 -36.48
N ASP A 82 15.99 2.08 -36.40
CA ASP A 82 15.15 2.36 -37.57
C ASP A 82 14.18 3.54 -37.33
N PRO A 83 14.69 4.77 -37.10
CA PRO A 83 13.86 5.92 -36.76
C PRO A 83 12.92 6.37 -37.90
N GLU A 84 13.07 5.84 -39.10
CA GLU A 84 12.17 6.08 -40.24
C GLU A 84 10.90 5.20 -40.18
N ASN A 85 10.89 4.16 -39.33
CA ASN A 85 9.73 3.32 -39.06
C ASN A 85 8.73 4.00 -38.11
N ILE A 86 8.11 5.07 -38.63
CA ILE A 86 7.14 5.91 -37.92
C ILE A 86 5.91 5.10 -37.48
N ASN A 87 5.52 4.06 -38.22
CA ASN A 87 4.38 3.22 -37.84
C ASN A 87 4.63 2.48 -36.54
N GLU A 88 5.80 1.87 -36.38
CA GLU A 88 6.16 1.16 -35.16
C GLU A 88 6.36 2.11 -33.99
N LEU A 89 6.96 3.29 -34.22
CA LEU A 89 7.03 4.35 -33.21
C LEU A 89 5.64 4.76 -32.73
N ASN A 90 4.69 5.00 -33.64
CA ASN A 90 3.33 5.40 -33.29
C ASN A 90 2.63 4.34 -32.44
N LEU A 91 2.71 3.07 -32.85
CA LEU A 91 2.05 1.98 -32.14
C LEU A 91 2.56 1.83 -30.71
N ASN A 92 3.87 1.84 -30.51
CA ASN A 92 4.45 1.67 -29.17
C ASN A 92 4.20 2.91 -28.30
N TYR A 93 4.36 4.12 -28.84
CA TYR A 93 4.20 5.33 -28.05
C TYR A 93 2.74 5.65 -27.70
N GLN A 94 1.76 5.20 -28.51
CA GLN A 94 0.34 5.23 -28.14
C GLN A 94 0.07 4.47 -26.84
N ILE A 95 0.74 3.32 -26.64
CA ILE A 95 0.60 2.54 -25.40
C ILE A 95 1.19 3.31 -24.22
N VAL A 96 2.39 3.90 -24.40
CA VAL A 96 3.06 4.73 -23.38
C VAL A 96 2.17 5.89 -22.92
N GLN A 97 1.42 6.53 -23.82
CA GLN A 97 0.52 7.64 -23.49
C GLN A 97 -0.89 7.22 -23.06
N SER A 98 -1.23 5.94 -23.14
CA SER A 98 -2.63 5.52 -22.95
C SER A 98 -3.11 5.67 -21.52
N GLN A 99 -2.28 5.24 -20.55
CA GLN A 99 -2.58 5.24 -19.13
C GLN A 99 -1.26 5.29 -18.34
N ASN A 100 -1.29 5.98 -17.19
CA ASN A 100 -0.18 6.01 -16.23
C ASN A 100 -0.73 5.82 -14.80
N PRO A 101 -1.24 4.63 -14.45
CA PRO A 101 -1.80 4.41 -13.12
C PRO A 101 -0.68 4.34 -12.09
N THR A 102 -0.87 5.04 -10.98
CA THR A 102 -0.06 4.95 -9.78
C THR A 102 -0.90 4.49 -8.58
N PHE A 103 -0.24 3.99 -7.54
CA PHE A 103 -0.89 3.33 -6.42
C PHE A 103 -1.39 4.35 -5.40
N PHE A 104 -2.68 4.30 -5.08
CA PHE A 104 -3.33 5.10 -4.04
C PHE A 104 -4.10 4.16 -3.10
N PRO A 105 -3.50 3.75 -1.97
CA PRO A 105 -4.07 2.72 -1.10
C PRO A 105 -5.39 3.14 -0.49
N THR A 106 -6.28 2.17 -0.32
CA THR A 106 -7.35 2.23 0.68
C THR A 106 -6.74 1.94 2.06
N SER A 107 -6.89 2.86 3.00
CA SER A 107 -6.25 2.81 4.32
C SER A 107 -7.17 3.10 5.49
N GLY A 108 -8.48 3.27 5.25
CA GLY A 108 -9.43 3.75 6.25
C GLY A 108 -9.56 2.83 7.49
N VAL A 109 -9.48 1.51 7.31
CA VAL A 109 -9.53 0.54 8.41
C VAL A 109 -8.26 0.66 9.26
N TYR A 110 -7.10 0.64 8.61
CA TYR A 110 -5.81 0.82 9.27
C TYR A 110 -5.73 2.16 10.01
N GLU A 111 -6.02 3.27 9.33
CA GLU A 111 -5.97 4.63 9.89
C GLU A 111 -6.91 4.80 11.08
N THR A 112 -8.13 4.28 11.01
CA THR A 112 -9.09 4.36 12.12
C THR A 112 -8.58 3.59 13.35
N SER A 113 -7.97 2.41 13.14
CA SER A 113 -7.39 1.62 14.23
C SER A 113 -6.17 2.30 14.87
N LEU A 114 -5.35 2.98 14.05
CA LEU A 114 -4.19 3.74 14.49
C LEU A 114 -4.62 5.00 15.25
N ALA A 115 -5.53 5.78 14.70
CA ALA A 115 -6.02 7.03 15.29
C ALA A 115 -6.77 6.79 16.61
N SER A 116 -7.46 5.67 16.74
CA SER A 116 -8.13 5.28 18.00
C SER A 116 -7.18 4.65 19.03
N GLY A 117 -5.92 4.37 18.68
CA GLY A 117 -4.95 3.68 19.52
C GLY A 117 -5.22 2.19 19.73
N LYS A 118 -6.34 1.66 19.21
CA LYS A 118 -6.73 0.26 19.40
C LYS A 118 -5.79 -0.73 18.72
N ILE A 119 -5.07 -0.29 17.69
CA ILE A 119 -4.04 -1.12 17.04
C ILE A 119 -2.97 -1.60 18.03
N GLU A 120 -2.70 -0.84 19.10
CA GLU A 120 -1.71 -1.22 20.11
C GLU A 120 -2.14 -2.39 20.99
N GLU A 121 -3.44 -2.63 21.09
CA GLU A 121 -4.03 -3.68 21.91
C GLU A 121 -4.07 -5.05 21.18
N ILE A 122 -3.76 -5.10 19.87
CA ILE A 122 -3.71 -6.35 19.09
C ILE A 122 -2.76 -7.33 19.77
N LYS A 123 -3.27 -8.55 20.06
CA LYS A 123 -2.55 -9.51 20.89
C LYS A 123 -1.34 -10.10 20.17
N ASN A 124 -1.49 -10.37 18.88
CA ASN A 124 -0.40 -10.86 18.05
C ASN A 124 0.53 -9.70 17.66
N ASN A 125 1.56 -9.47 18.47
CA ASN A 125 2.55 -8.43 18.22
C ASN A 125 3.23 -8.57 16.85
N LYS A 126 3.48 -9.80 16.38
CA LYS A 126 4.10 -10.02 15.07
C LYS A 126 3.18 -9.50 13.97
N LEU A 127 1.90 -9.89 13.98
CA LEU A 127 0.90 -9.43 13.02
C LEU A 127 0.75 -7.91 13.08
N LYS A 128 0.67 -7.32 14.29
CA LYS A 128 0.63 -5.86 14.48
C LYS A 128 1.78 -5.17 13.74
N TYR A 129 3.02 -5.64 13.92
CA TYR A 129 4.18 -5.06 13.24
C TYR A 129 4.14 -5.27 11.72
N GLU A 130 3.67 -6.42 11.24
CA GLU A 130 3.51 -6.67 9.81
C GLU A 130 2.51 -5.71 9.17
N ILE A 131 1.37 -5.47 9.83
CA ILE A 131 0.37 -4.47 9.41
C ILE A 131 1.03 -3.08 9.35
N MET A 132 1.59 -2.60 10.46
CA MET A 132 2.18 -1.26 10.51
C MET A 132 3.30 -1.06 9.48
N ASN A 133 4.11 -2.10 9.24
CA ASN A 133 5.20 -2.05 8.27
C ASN A 133 4.68 -2.03 6.82
N LEU A 134 3.58 -2.72 6.51
CA LEU A 134 2.95 -2.63 5.19
C LEU A 134 2.54 -1.19 4.88
N TYR A 135 1.75 -0.58 5.75
CA TYR A 135 1.22 0.76 5.53
C TYR A 135 2.31 1.84 5.63
N ASN A 136 3.04 1.91 6.75
CA ASN A 136 3.95 3.03 7.02
C ASN A 136 5.27 2.98 6.26
N ARG A 137 5.59 1.87 5.58
CA ARG A 137 6.86 1.71 4.86
C ARG A 137 6.66 1.27 3.43
N TYR A 138 5.97 0.16 3.20
CA TYR A 138 5.85 -0.39 1.85
C TYR A 138 4.90 0.47 0.99
N PHE A 139 3.70 0.78 1.49
CA PHE A 139 2.75 1.64 0.79
C PHE A 139 3.29 3.06 0.64
N GLU A 140 3.78 3.68 1.70
CA GLU A 140 4.45 4.99 1.65
C GLU A 140 5.55 5.06 0.57
N ARG A 141 6.42 4.04 0.51
CA ARG A 141 7.47 3.99 -0.51
C ARG A 141 6.90 3.88 -1.92
N THR A 142 5.83 3.11 -2.10
CA THR A 142 5.18 2.94 -3.40
C THR A 142 4.53 4.23 -3.85
N MET A 143 3.75 4.87 -2.98
CA MET A 143 3.10 6.16 -3.26
C MET A 143 4.13 7.21 -3.65
N TYR A 144 5.20 7.38 -2.86
CA TYR A 144 6.27 8.32 -3.17
C TYR A 144 6.90 8.08 -4.55
N ASN A 145 7.16 6.82 -4.94
CA ASN A 145 7.73 6.54 -6.27
C ASN A 145 6.68 6.67 -7.38
N GLY A 146 5.39 6.51 -7.06
CA GLY A 146 4.29 6.84 -7.95
C GLY A 146 4.25 8.34 -8.26
N GLU A 147 4.32 9.19 -7.23
CA GLU A 147 4.39 10.65 -7.41
C GLU A 147 5.60 11.08 -8.23
N VAL A 148 6.76 10.44 -8.03
CA VAL A 148 7.96 10.68 -8.85
C VAL A 148 7.69 10.31 -10.32
N LEU A 149 7.07 9.16 -10.58
CA LEU A 149 6.72 8.73 -11.93
C LEU A 149 5.70 9.69 -12.58
N ASP A 150 4.68 10.11 -11.84
CA ASP A 150 3.68 11.06 -12.31
C ASP A 150 4.32 12.40 -12.72
N GLY A 151 5.26 12.92 -11.91
CA GLY A 151 6.00 14.13 -12.26
C GLY A 151 6.92 13.97 -13.47
N VAL A 152 7.45 12.76 -13.69
CA VAL A 152 8.26 12.44 -14.90
C VAL A 152 7.36 12.45 -16.14
N VAL A 153 6.21 11.78 -16.06
CA VAL A 153 5.24 11.71 -17.17
C VAL A 153 4.72 13.09 -17.51
N GLU A 154 4.34 13.90 -16.51
CA GLU A 154 3.89 15.28 -16.74
C GLU A 154 4.95 16.10 -17.48
N LYS A 155 6.22 16.01 -17.07
CA LYS A 155 7.31 16.72 -17.76
C LYS A 155 7.49 16.23 -19.20
N ILE A 156 7.47 14.92 -19.41
CA ILE A 156 7.63 14.32 -20.74
C ILE A 156 6.47 14.70 -21.66
N ASP A 157 5.25 14.78 -21.15
CA ASP A 157 4.07 15.16 -21.92
C ASP A 157 4.21 16.56 -22.54
N TRP A 158 4.94 17.47 -21.89
CA TRP A 158 5.29 18.77 -22.47
C TRP A 158 6.42 18.68 -23.49
N ASP A 159 7.52 18.01 -23.14
CA ASP A 159 8.73 17.94 -23.96
C ASP A 159 8.50 17.13 -25.25
N ILE A 160 7.60 16.13 -25.22
CA ILE A 160 7.30 15.29 -26.36
C ILE A 160 6.53 16.03 -27.47
N LEU A 161 5.83 17.12 -27.18
CA LEU A 161 5.00 17.83 -28.18
C LEU A 161 5.81 18.37 -29.36
N ILE A 162 7.14 18.46 -29.23
CA ILE A 162 8.05 18.77 -30.33
C ILE A 162 8.06 17.64 -31.36
N TYR A 163 8.01 16.38 -30.90
CA TYR A 163 8.15 15.15 -31.67
C TYR A 163 6.81 14.48 -31.99
N TRP A 164 5.81 14.64 -31.12
CA TRP A 164 4.53 13.94 -31.16
C TRP A 164 3.36 14.91 -31.34
N ASP A 165 2.41 14.60 -32.24
CA ASP A 165 1.13 15.31 -32.32
C ASP A 165 0.05 14.47 -31.62
N SER A 166 -0.30 14.88 -30.41
CA SER A 166 -1.29 14.23 -29.54
C SER A 166 -2.70 14.17 -30.14
N ARG A 167 -3.06 15.07 -31.06
CA ARG A 167 -4.38 15.07 -31.72
C ARG A 167 -4.48 13.97 -32.76
N THR A 168 -3.38 13.70 -33.46
CA THR A 168 -3.32 12.66 -34.49
C THR A 168 -2.76 11.34 -33.97
N GLN A 169 -2.21 11.34 -32.76
CA GLN A 169 -1.46 10.26 -32.15
C GLN A 169 -0.35 9.73 -33.07
N LYS A 170 0.47 10.65 -33.61
CA LYS A 170 1.56 10.33 -34.53
C LYS A 170 2.82 11.15 -34.25
N PHE A 171 3.97 10.52 -34.45
CA PHE A 171 5.25 11.19 -34.54
C PHE A 171 5.31 12.06 -35.79
N LYS A 172 5.86 13.26 -35.62
CA LYS A 172 6.26 14.13 -36.72
C LYS A 172 7.48 13.52 -37.42
N PRO A 173 7.71 13.84 -38.71
CA PRO A 173 8.89 13.37 -39.42
C PRO A 173 10.18 13.74 -38.68
N LEU A 174 10.89 12.72 -38.19
CA LEU A 174 12.13 12.88 -37.43
C LEU A 174 13.25 13.24 -38.42
N LYS A 175 13.49 14.54 -38.66
CA LYS A 175 14.70 14.95 -39.38
C LYS A 175 15.93 14.46 -38.60
N LYS A 176 16.92 13.91 -39.29
CA LYS A 176 18.11 13.17 -38.80
C LYS A 176 18.90 13.68 -37.56
N ALA A 177 18.59 14.85 -37.01
CA ALA A 177 19.29 15.47 -35.87
C ALA A 177 18.48 15.46 -34.55
N TYR A 178 17.29 14.86 -34.52
CA TYR A 178 16.34 14.97 -33.40
C TYR A 178 16.23 13.72 -32.50
N GLY A 179 16.91 12.61 -32.84
CA GLY A 179 16.80 11.34 -32.13
C GLY A 179 17.45 11.31 -30.75
N SER A 180 18.58 11.99 -30.54
CA SER A 180 19.35 11.84 -29.29
C SER A 180 18.65 12.39 -28.05
N GLU A 181 17.91 13.50 -28.17
CA GLU A 181 17.19 14.09 -27.04
C GLU A 181 15.89 13.32 -26.74
N LEU A 182 15.18 12.89 -27.78
CA LEU A 182 14.01 12.02 -27.63
C LEU A 182 14.37 10.68 -26.98
N ILE A 183 15.48 10.06 -27.40
CA ILE A 183 16.01 8.83 -26.80
C ILE A 183 16.34 9.05 -25.32
N LYS A 184 16.94 10.18 -24.92
CA LYS A 184 17.18 10.49 -23.50
C LYS A 184 15.89 10.61 -22.70
N LEU A 185 14.87 11.29 -23.24
CA LEU A 185 13.56 11.41 -22.59
C LEU A 185 12.92 10.03 -22.39
N MET A 186 12.93 9.18 -23.42
CA MET A 186 12.37 7.83 -23.33
C MET A 186 13.14 6.94 -22.35
N ASN A 187 14.49 7.01 -22.35
CA ASN A 187 15.31 6.27 -21.39
C ASN A 187 15.06 6.72 -19.94
N TYR A 188 14.93 8.03 -19.72
CA TYR A 188 14.60 8.55 -18.39
C TYR A 188 13.24 8.05 -17.91
N HIS A 189 12.22 8.06 -18.79
CA HIS A 189 10.92 7.46 -18.48
C HIS A 189 11.05 5.98 -18.12
N LEU A 190 11.76 5.21 -18.95
CA LEU A 190 11.95 3.77 -18.76
C LEU A 190 12.62 3.47 -17.41
N GLU A 191 13.66 4.21 -17.04
CA GLU A 191 14.35 4.04 -15.77
C GLU A 191 13.40 4.23 -14.58
N GLN A 192 12.59 5.30 -14.60
CA GLN A 192 11.64 5.56 -13.51
C GLN A 192 10.50 4.54 -13.48
N ASN A 193 10.00 4.12 -14.64
CA ASN A 193 9.00 3.05 -14.75
C ASN A 193 9.53 1.71 -14.21
N GLN A 194 10.78 1.34 -14.53
CA GLN A 194 11.41 0.11 -14.03
C GLN A 194 11.62 0.15 -12.51
N VAL A 195 12.05 1.29 -11.96
CA VAL A 195 12.16 1.47 -10.51
C VAL A 195 10.79 1.30 -9.85
N TYR A 196 9.76 1.95 -10.40
CA TYR A 196 8.42 1.90 -9.84
C TYR A 196 7.80 0.50 -9.90
N THR A 197 7.84 -0.17 -11.06
CA THR A 197 7.32 -1.54 -11.22
C THR A 197 7.99 -2.54 -10.28
N GLN A 198 9.30 -2.42 -10.04
CA GLN A 198 10.00 -3.27 -9.07
C GLN A 198 9.50 -3.06 -7.63
N ILE A 199 9.19 -1.81 -7.26
CA ILE A 199 8.62 -1.47 -5.95
C ILE A 199 7.19 -2.02 -5.82
N VAL A 200 6.37 -1.89 -6.87
CA VAL A 200 5.01 -2.44 -6.93
C VAL A 200 5.03 -3.97 -6.76
N LYS A 201 5.88 -4.70 -7.51
CA LYS A 201 6.01 -6.17 -7.37
C LYS A 201 6.43 -6.60 -5.96
N THR A 202 7.33 -5.82 -5.34
CA THR A 202 7.74 -6.04 -3.95
C THR A 202 6.56 -5.87 -2.99
N ASN A 203 5.73 -4.84 -3.21
CA ASN A 203 4.56 -4.56 -2.39
C ASN A 203 3.47 -5.62 -2.54
N ILE A 204 3.19 -6.08 -3.77
CA ILE A 204 2.28 -7.21 -4.02
C ILE A 204 2.69 -8.42 -3.17
N THR A 205 3.97 -8.76 -3.18
CA THR A 205 4.49 -9.88 -2.40
C THR A 205 4.26 -9.69 -0.90
N LYS A 206 4.57 -8.51 -0.36
CA LYS A 206 4.41 -8.19 1.07
C LYS A 206 2.95 -8.15 1.51
N LEU A 207 2.08 -7.68 0.64
CA LEU A 207 0.64 -7.67 0.87
C LEU A 207 0.10 -9.11 0.94
N ILE A 208 0.49 -9.98 -0.02
CA ILE A 208 0.09 -11.40 -0.01
C ILE A 208 0.59 -12.11 1.27
N GLU A 209 1.82 -11.85 1.71
CA GLU A 209 2.36 -12.37 2.98
C GLU A 209 1.51 -11.92 4.19
N LEU A 210 1.11 -10.63 4.23
CA LEU A 210 0.28 -10.12 5.32
C LEU A 210 -1.13 -10.72 5.29
N LYS A 211 -1.76 -10.83 4.12
CA LYS A 211 -3.09 -11.46 3.98
C LYS A 211 -3.09 -12.88 4.54
N SER A 212 -2.08 -13.68 4.19
CA SER A 212 -1.90 -15.02 4.74
C SER A 212 -1.79 -15.02 6.27
N SER A 213 -1.10 -14.03 6.84
CA SER A 213 -0.95 -13.88 8.29
C SER A 213 -2.26 -13.46 8.97
N VAL A 214 -3.05 -12.59 8.33
CA VAL A 214 -4.40 -12.21 8.78
C VAL A 214 -5.35 -13.41 8.75
N ASP A 215 -5.34 -14.20 7.67
CA ASP A 215 -6.15 -15.41 7.53
C ASP A 215 -5.81 -16.44 8.61
N GLN A 216 -4.52 -16.64 8.91
CA GLN A 216 -4.09 -17.52 9.99
C GLN A 216 -4.60 -17.04 11.35
N GLU A 217 -4.53 -15.75 11.64
CA GLU A 217 -5.02 -15.19 12.91
C GLU A 217 -6.54 -15.34 13.06
N LEU A 218 -7.30 -15.09 11.99
CA LEU A 218 -8.76 -15.27 11.96
C LEU A 218 -9.20 -16.72 12.19
N ASN A 219 -8.41 -17.69 11.72
CA ASN A 219 -8.68 -19.11 11.94
C ASN A 219 -8.32 -19.59 13.37
N ASN A 220 -7.47 -18.83 14.07
CA ASN A 220 -7.06 -19.12 15.45
C ASN A 220 -7.95 -18.43 16.51
N THR A 221 -8.91 -17.58 16.11
CA THR A 221 -9.79 -16.77 16.98
C THR A 221 -11.27 -17.16 16.94
#